data_AF-A0A803QVF1-F1
#
_entry.id   AF-A0A803QVF1-F1
#
_cell.length_a   1.000
_cell.length_b   1.000
_cell.length_c   1.000
_cell.angle_alpha   90.00
_cell.angle_beta   90.00
_cell.angle_gamma   90.00
#
_symmetry.space_group_name_H-M   'P 1'
#
loop_
_entity.id
_entity.type
_entity.pdbx_description
1 polymer ?
#
loop_
_entity_poly.entity_id
_entity_poly.type
_entity_poly.pdbx_seq_one_letter_code
_entity_poly.pdbx_strand_id
1 'polypeptide(L)'
;MVMDNLDKQMHKSEGEYSSINLLKADHLENSSTKSSNAKLESVKAKLAEITEIKLKLVIENKKMKQAIDLVNCRAIDCQPELRAMDIKTLEEEHNALLSDKAGETEYLKSLREQVEKLKGISLVAKCSCGEEYRVQTDLSA
;
A
#
# COMPACT_ATOMS: atom_id res chain seq x y z
N MET A 1 90.17 -65.55 -32.24
CA MET A 1 90.59 -65.10 -33.58
C MET A 1 89.35 -65.21 -34.46
N VAL A 2 88.52 -64.17 -34.60
CA VAL A 2 88.71 -62.90 -35.36
C VAL A 2 88.30 -63.10 -36.83
N MET A 3 87.41 -62.32 -37.47
CA MET A 3 86.20 -61.54 -37.06
C MET A 3 85.15 -61.75 -38.22
N ASP A 4 84.19 -60.93 -38.67
CA ASP A 4 83.72 -59.54 -38.41
C ASP A 4 82.31 -59.32 -39.04
N ASN A 5 81.78 -58.08 -39.00
CA ASN A 5 80.59 -57.53 -39.70
C ASN A 5 79.21 -57.98 -39.15
N LEU A 6 78.33 -57.12 -38.59
CA LEU A 6 78.05 -55.67 -38.78
C LEU A 6 77.44 -55.40 -40.19
N ASP A 7 76.32 -54.67 -40.37
CA ASP A 7 76.09 -53.29 -39.91
C ASP A 7 74.60 -52.85 -39.86
N LYS A 8 74.35 -51.66 -39.27
CA LYS A 8 73.24 -50.67 -39.44
C LYS A 8 71.91 -51.09 -40.13
N GLN A 9 70.76 -50.60 -39.68
CA GLN A 9 70.47 -49.15 -39.65
C GLN A 9 69.62 -48.63 -38.46
N MET A 10 69.86 -47.34 -38.18
CA MET A 10 69.05 -46.47 -37.32
C MET A 10 68.35 -45.46 -38.23
N HIS A 11 67.01 -45.38 -38.19
CA HIS A 11 66.27 -44.31 -38.85
C HIS A 11 65.66 -43.36 -37.83
N LYS A 12 66.19 -42.14 -37.75
CA LYS A 12 65.42 -40.99 -37.31
C LYS A 12 64.41 -40.65 -38.41
N SER A 13 63.22 -40.21 -38.00
CA SER A 13 62.33 -39.37 -38.80
C SER A 13 61.80 -38.27 -37.90
N GLU A 14 62.43 -37.10 -37.98
CA GLU A 14 61.85 -35.86 -37.45
C GLU A 14 60.68 -35.49 -38.38
N GLY A 15 59.46 -35.40 -37.85
CA GLY A 15 58.24 -35.36 -38.66
C GLY A 15 57.03 -34.79 -37.91
N GLU A 16 56.83 -33.48 -38.09
CA GLU A 16 55.58 -32.71 -37.94
C GLU A 16 54.83 -32.72 -36.58
N TYR A 17 54.72 -31.52 -36.02
CA TYR A 17 53.92 -31.20 -34.83
C TYR A 17 52.43 -31.53 -35.04
N SER A 18 51.86 -32.41 -34.21
CA SER A 18 50.42 -32.70 -34.21
C SER A 18 49.61 -31.61 -33.46
N SER A 19 49.63 -30.39 -34.00
CA SER A 19 48.91 -29.21 -33.46
C SER A 19 47.38 -29.38 -33.44
N ILE A 20 46.84 -30.45 -34.03
CA ILE A 20 45.41 -30.76 -34.16
C ILE A 20 44.78 -31.20 -32.82
N ASN A 21 45.57 -31.77 -31.90
CA ASN A 21 45.04 -32.29 -30.63
C ASN A 21 44.85 -31.22 -29.54
N LEU A 22 45.62 -30.13 -29.55
CA LEU A 22 45.43 -29.00 -28.62
C LEU A 22 44.12 -28.25 -28.89
N LEU A 23 43.88 -27.90 -30.16
CA LEU A 23 42.68 -27.14 -30.59
C LEU A 23 41.34 -27.83 -30.21
N LYS A 24 41.32 -29.16 -30.09
CA LYS A 24 40.11 -29.90 -29.68
C LYS A 24 39.85 -29.83 -28.17
N ALA A 25 40.90 -29.80 -27.35
CA ALA A 25 40.76 -29.60 -25.91
C ALA A 25 40.25 -28.18 -25.63
N ASP A 26 40.96 -27.17 -26.18
CA ASP A 26 40.60 -25.75 -26.03
C ASP A 26 39.15 -25.48 -26.45
N HIS A 27 38.70 -26.00 -27.60
CA HIS A 27 37.34 -25.77 -28.07
C HIS A 27 36.27 -26.41 -27.15
N LEU A 28 36.52 -27.63 -26.65
CA LEU A 28 35.58 -28.32 -25.77
C LEU A 28 35.50 -27.64 -24.39
N GLU A 29 36.63 -27.32 -23.79
CA GLU A 29 36.75 -26.68 -22.48
C GLU A 29 36.18 -25.25 -22.50
N ASN A 30 36.48 -24.47 -23.54
CA ASN A 30 35.93 -23.12 -23.74
C ASN A 30 34.40 -23.17 -23.93
N SER A 31 33.85 -24.18 -24.62
CA SER A 31 32.40 -24.36 -24.75
C SER A 31 31.71 -24.70 -23.40
N SER A 32 32.31 -25.60 -22.61
CA SER A 32 31.81 -25.98 -21.28
C SER A 32 31.86 -24.81 -20.30
N THR A 33 32.97 -24.08 -20.29
CA THR A 33 33.20 -22.90 -19.46
C THR A 33 32.20 -21.77 -19.80
N LYS A 34 31.98 -21.48 -21.09
CA LYS A 34 30.94 -20.54 -21.54
C LYS A 34 29.54 -20.94 -21.06
N SER A 35 29.17 -22.22 -21.16
CA SER A 35 27.87 -22.71 -20.68
C SER A 35 27.71 -22.60 -19.16
N SER A 36 28.80 -22.74 -18.42
CA SER A 36 28.84 -22.65 -16.96
C SER A 36 28.78 -21.20 -16.47
N ASN A 37 29.48 -20.29 -17.15
CA ASN A 37 29.40 -18.85 -16.90
C ASN A 37 27.99 -18.31 -17.20
N ALA A 38 27.34 -18.75 -18.28
CA ALA A 38 25.95 -18.37 -18.58
C ALA A 38 24.97 -18.82 -17.46
N LYS A 39 25.16 -20.01 -16.89
CA LYS A 39 24.40 -20.47 -15.72
C LYS A 39 24.69 -19.63 -14.47
N LEU A 40 25.97 -19.27 -14.23
CA LEU A 40 26.38 -18.43 -13.10
C LEU A 40 25.73 -17.03 -13.16
N GLU A 41 25.75 -16.37 -14.32
CA GLU A 41 25.09 -15.06 -14.47
C GLU A 41 23.56 -15.17 -14.35
N SER A 42 22.94 -16.26 -14.83
CA SER A 42 21.50 -16.51 -14.61
C SER A 42 21.16 -16.69 -13.12
N VAL A 43 22.01 -17.36 -12.34
CA VAL A 43 21.84 -17.51 -10.89
C VAL A 43 22.06 -16.18 -10.16
N LYS A 44 23.07 -15.38 -10.54
CA LYS A 44 23.28 -14.03 -10.00
C LYS A 44 22.09 -13.11 -10.27
N ALA A 45 21.53 -13.12 -11.48
CA ALA A 45 20.36 -12.32 -11.83
C ALA A 45 19.15 -12.67 -10.96
N LYS A 46 18.85 -13.98 -10.81
CA LYS A 46 17.79 -14.46 -9.92
C LYS A 46 18.03 -14.12 -8.44
N LEU A 47 19.29 -14.16 -7.98
CA LEU A 47 19.63 -13.75 -6.62
C LEU A 47 19.43 -12.25 -6.39
N ALA A 48 19.71 -11.41 -7.38
CA ALA A 48 19.44 -9.97 -7.33
C ALA A 48 17.92 -9.68 -7.30
N GLU A 49 17.15 -10.34 -8.18
CA GLU A 49 15.68 -10.27 -8.21
C GLU A 49 15.05 -10.68 -6.87
N ILE A 50 15.44 -11.83 -6.32
CA ILE A 50 15.00 -12.29 -4.98
C ILE A 50 15.37 -11.29 -3.89
N THR A 51 16.54 -10.65 -3.99
CA THR A 51 16.99 -9.63 -3.03
C THR A 51 16.14 -8.36 -3.12
N GLU A 52 15.79 -7.91 -4.32
CA GLU A 52 14.92 -6.74 -4.52
C GLU A 52 13.50 -7.00 -4.02
N ILE A 53 12.93 -8.17 -4.35
CA ILE A 53 11.61 -8.62 -3.86
C ILE A 53 11.61 -8.70 -2.32
N LYS A 54 12.67 -9.24 -1.70
CA LYS A 54 12.83 -9.27 -0.25
C LYS A 54 12.82 -7.87 0.36
N LEU A 55 13.51 -6.89 -0.24
CA LEU A 55 13.52 -5.50 0.23
C LEU A 55 12.13 -4.85 0.12
N LYS A 56 11.43 -5.06 -1.01
CA LYS A 56 10.03 -4.63 -1.19
C LYS A 56 9.11 -5.19 -0.11
N LEU A 57 9.14 -6.51 0.11
CA LEU A 57 8.35 -7.19 1.14
C LEU A 57 8.66 -6.70 2.56
N VAL A 58 9.92 -6.39 2.90
CA VAL A 58 10.29 -5.82 4.21
C VAL A 58 9.70 -4.41 4.39
N ILE A 59 9.68 -3.59 3.34
CA ILE A 59 9.06 -2.25 3.36
C ILE A 59 7.53 -2.35 3.51
N GLU A 60 6.90 -3.25 2.77
CA GLU A 60 5.45 -3.49 2.83
C GLU A 60 5.01 -4.07 4.18
N ASN A 61 5.74 -5.03 4.73
CA ASN A 61 5.49 -5.58 6.05
C ASN A 61 5.60 -4.51 7.15
N LYS A 62 6.60 -3.62 7.07
CA LYS A 62 6.72 -2.47 7.97
C LYS A 62 5.52 -1.51 7.85
N LYS A 63 5.08 -1.17 6.64
CA LYS A 63 3.88 -0.34 6.41
C LYS A 63 2.61 -1.01 6.97
N MET A 64 2.45 -2.31 6.73
CA MET A 64 1.33 -3.11 7.23
C MET A 64 1.27 -3.07 8.76
N LYS A 65 2.42 -3.27 9.44
CA LYS A 65 2.51 -3.15 10.89
C LYS A 65 2.12 -1.75 11.37
N GLN A 66 2.65 -0.69 10.75
CA GLN A 66 2.31 0.69 11.12
C GLN A 66 0.81 1.02 10.94
N ALA A 67 0.14 0.43 9.94
CA ALA A 67 -1.29 0.56 9.75
C ALA A 67 -2.10 -0.18 10.83
N ILE A 68 -1.68 -1.41 11.19
CA ILE A 68 -2.29 -2.19 12.28
C ILE A 68 -2.12 -1.48 13.62
N ASP A 69 -0.91 -0.99 13.94
CA ASP A 69 -0.62 -0.25 15.17
C ASP A 69 -1.50 1.02 15.26
N LEU A 70 -1.68 1.76 14.15
CA LEU A 70 -2.57 2.93 14.08
C LEU A 70 -4.06 2.60 14.30
N VAL A 71 -4.55 1.50 13.74
CA VAL A 71 -5.94 1.05 13.95
C VAL A 71 -6.15 0.61 15.40
N ASN A 72 -5.18 -0.09 15.99
CA ASN A 72 -5.23 -0.51 17.39
C ASN A 72 -5.25 0.69 18.35
N CYS A 73 -4.43 1.73 18.12
CA CYS A 73 -4.49 2.95 18.92
C CYS A 73 -5.87 3.62 18.84
N ARG A 74 -6.42 3.80 17.63
CA ARG A 74 -7.76 4.38 17.45
C ARG A 74 -8.87 3.57 18.12
N ALA A 75 -8.74 2.23 18.12
CA ALA A 75 -9.67 1.37 18.84
C ALA A 75 -9.56 1.56 20.36
N ILE A 76 -8.34 1.80 20.90
CA ILE A 76 -8.08 2.09 22.33
C ILE A 76 -8.59 3.49 22.73
N ASP A 77 -8.55 4.47 21.83
CA ASP A 77 -9.05 5.84 22.06
C ASP A 77 -10.57 5.91 22.27
N CYS A 78 -11.34 4.91 21.80
CA CYS A 78 -12.76 4.78 22.10
C CYS A 78 -13.03 4.52 23.59
N GLN A 79 -14.28 4.73 24.04
CA GLN A 79 -14.69 4.28 25.38
C GLN A 79 -14.73 2.73 25.46
N PRO A 80 -14.35 2.11 26.61
CA PRO A 80 -14.39 0.66 26.80
C PRO A 80 -15.76 0.03 26.49
N GLU A 81 -16.83 0.75 26.79
CA GLU A 81 -18.22 0.35 26.60
C GLU A 81 -18.53 0.21 25.10
N LEU A 82 -18.12 1.20 24.30
CA LEU A 82 -18.26 1.18 22.83
C LEU A 82 -17.39 0.10 22.17
N ARG A 83 -16.26 -0.29 22.79
CA ARG A 83 -15.46 -1.47 22.35
C ARG A 83 -16.11 -2.81 22.69
N ALA A 84 -16.99 -2.85 23.69
CA ALA A 84 -17.61 -4.07 24.19
C ALA A 84 -18.97 -4.37 23.53
N MET A 85 -19.61 -3.36 22.92
CA MET A 85 -20.77 -3.53 22.06
C MET A 85 -20.42 -4.29 20.79
N ASP A 86 -21.38 -5.04 20.26
CA ASP A 86 -21.25 -5.65 18.94
C ASP A 86 -21.47 -4.62 17.81
N ILE A 87 -20.96 -4.92 16.62
CA ILE A 87 -21.01 -4.02 15.47
C ILE A 87 -22.44 -3.69 15.06
N LYS A 88 -23.39 -4.64 15.16
CA LYS A 88 -24.77 -4.42 14.74
C LYS A 88 -25.48 -3.44 15.69
N THR A 89 -25.29 -3.57 17.00
CA THR A 89 -25.80 -2.59 17.97
C THR A 89 -25.18 -1.21 17.73
N LEU A 90 -23.87 -1.12 17.45
CA LEU A 90 -23.23 0.16 17.12
C LEU A 90 -23.77 0.80 15.83
N GLU A 91 -24.09 0.00 14.81
CA GLU A 91 -24.74 0.45 13.57
C GLU A 91 -26.18 0.92 13.83
N GLU A 92 -26.94 0.22 14.67
CA GLU A 92 -28.32 0.58 15.03
C GLU A 92 -28.38 1.89 15.84
N GLU A 93 -27.54 2.05 16.86
CA GLU A 93 -27.42 3.30 17.66
C GLU A 93 -26.94 4.47 16.79
N HIS A 94 -25.96 4.27 15.90
CA HIS A 94 -25.51 5.30 14.96
C HIS A 94 -26.64 5.78 14.03
N ASN A 95 -27.47 4.85 13.54
CA ASN A 95 -28.59 5.18 12.67
C ASN A 95 -29.73 5.88 13.44
N ALA A 96 -29.95 5.53 14.71
CA ALA A 96 -30.87 6.27 15.59
C ALA A 96 -30.40 7.73 15.79
N LEU A 97 -29.12 7.94 16.15
CA LEU A 97 -28.52 9.27 16.31
C LEU A 97 -28.57 10.12 15.03
N LEU A 98 -28.48 9.51 13.84
CA LEU A 98 -28.68 10.22 12.56
C LEU A 98 -30.13 10.64 12.36
N SER A 99 -31.10 9.81 12.76
CA SER A 99 -32.53 10.12 12.70
C SER A 99 -32.91 11.24 13.67
N ASP A 100 -32.46 11.16 14.91
CA ASP A 100 -32.72 12.18 15.94
C ASP A 100 -32.15 13.54 15.52
N LYS A 101 -30.90 13.57 15.04
CA LYS A 101 -30.27 14.78 14.50
C LYS A 101 -31.04 15.39 13.32
N ALA A 102 -31.66 14.57 12.48
CA ALA A 102 -32.52 15.06 11.40
C ALA A 102 -33.79 15.72 11.97
N GLY A 103 -34.46 15.05 12.92
CA GLY A 103 -35.64 15.59 13.62
C GLY A 103 -35.35 16.89 14.38
N GLU A 104 -34.23 16.97 15.11
CA GLU A 104 -33.75 18.21 15.75
C GLU A 104 -33.53 19.33 14.72
N THR A 105 -32.93 19.02 13.57
CA THR A 105 -32.67 20.00 12.51
C THR A 105 -33.97 20.54 11.91
N GLU A 106 -34.97 19.69 11.68
CA GLU A 106 -36.30 20.09 11.21
C GLU A 106 -37.06 20.90 12.27
N TYR A 107 -36.99 20.51 13.54
CA TYR A 107 -37.60 21.24 14.64
C TYR A 107 -36.98 22.64 14.82
N LEU A 108 -35.64 22.75 14.80
CA LEU A 108 -34.94 24.04 14.85
C LEU A 108 -35.27 24.93 13.64
N LYS A 109 -35.48 24.35 12.46
CA LYS A 109 -35.97 25.08 11.28
C LYS A 109 -37.39 25.59 11.51
N SER A 110 -38.30 24.74 12.01
CA SER A 110 -39.69 25.13 12.33
C SER A 110 -39.76 26.24 13.38
N LEU A 111 -38.93 26.18 14.43
CA LEU A 111 -38.83 27.26 15.43
C LEU A 111 -38.35 28.56 14.80
N ARG A 112 -37.35 28.53 13.92
CA ARG A 112 -36.89 29.74 13.19
C ARG A 112 -38.00 30.32 12.32
N GLU A 113 -38.72 29.48 11.58
CA GLU A 113 -39.88 29.91 10.78
C GLU A 113 -41.01 30.50 11.63
N GLN A 114 -41.18 30.06 12.88
CA GLN A 114 -42.13 30.64 13.83
C GLN A 114 -41.65 31.98 14.38
N VAL A 115 -40.37 32.12 14.73
CA VAL A 115 -39.76 33.38 15.17
C VAL A 115 -39.87 34.47 14.10
N GLU A 116 -39.60 34.16 12.83
CA GLU A 116 -39.75 35.13 11.74
C GLU A 116 -41.22 35.51 11.48
N LYS A 117 -42.17 34.57 11.65
CA LYS A 117 -43.62 34.90 11.62
C LYS A 117 -44.01 35.85 12.75
N LEU A 118 -43.46 35.66 13.96
CA LEU A 118 -43.72 36.54 15.10
C LEU A 118 -43.15 37.94 14.86
N LYS A 119 -41.89 38.07 14.43
CA LYS A 119 -41.26 39.36 14.07
C LYS A 119 -42.06 40.17 13.04
N GLY A 120 -42.80 39.51 12.16
CA GLY A 120 -43.69 40.15 11.19
C GLY A 120 -44.96 40.79 11.77
N ILE A 121 -45.26 40.59 13.06
CA ILE A 121 -46.51 41.07 13.69
C ILE A 121 -46.37 42.55 14.09
N SER A 122 -47.05 43.40 13.33
CA SER A 122 -47.22 44.83 13.62
C SER A 122 -48.71 45.19 13.58
N LEU A 123 -49.39 45.15 14.72
CA LEU A 123 -50.80 45.53 14.86
C LEU A 123 -50.95 47.04 15.14
N VAL A 124 -52.05 47.63 14.68
CA VAL A 124 -52.49 48.96 15.12
C VAL A 124 -53.83 48.81 15.85
N ALA A 125 -53.84 49.09 17.14
CA ALA A 125 -55.04 49.08 17.98
C ALA A 125 -55.58 50.52 18.11
N LYS A 126 -56.89 50.71 17.91
CA LYS A 126 -57.53 52.02 18.08
C LYS A 126 -58.24 52.11 19.43
N CYS A 127 -57.95 53.18 20.16
CA CYS A 127 -58.68 53.56 21.37
C CYS A 127 -60.09 54.03 21.01
N SER A 128 -61.06 53.83 21.92
CA SER A 128 -62.38 54.49 21.84
C SER A 128 -62.27 56.03 21.95
N CYS A 129 -61.15 56.53 22.46
CA CYS A 129 -60.75 57.94 22.48
C CYS A 129 -60.18 58.46 21.15
N GLY A 130 -60.01 57.60 20.13
CA GLY A 130 -59.52 57.98 18.79
C GLY A 130 -58.00 57.84 18.58
N GLU A 131 -57.23 57.64 19.64
CA GLU A 131 -55.78 57.40 19.56
C GLU A 131 -55.44 56.03 18.92
N GLU A 132 -54.30 55.95 18.23
CA GLU A 132 -53.82 54.73 17.57
C GLU A 132 -52.49 54.25 18.15
N TYR A 133 -52.48 53.01 18.66
CA TYR A 133 -51.33 52.38 19.29
C TYR A 133 -50.75 51.29 18.39
N ARG A 134 -49.49 51.45 17.97
CA ARG A 134 -48.76 50.42 17.22
C ARG A 134 -48.14 49.41 18.19
N VAL A 135 -48.62 48.18 18.15
CA VAL A 135 -48.06 47.05 18.90
C VAL A 135 -47.18 46.24 17.97
N GLN A 136 -45.92 46.05 18.37
CA GLN A 136 -44.92 45.25 17.65
C GLN A 136 -44.23 44.31 18.64
N THR A 137 -43.84 43.13 18.16
CA THR A 137 -43.03 42.17 18.94
C THR A 137 -41.56 42.56 18.88
N ASP A 138 -41.04 43.14 19.96
CA ASP A 138 -39.59 43.30 20.12
C ASP A 138 -38.96 41.94 20.48
N LEU A 139 -38.43 41.28 19.45
CA LEU A 139 -37.72 40.01 19.56
C LEU A 139 -36.25 40.24 19.21
N SER A 140 -35.52 40.79 20.19
CA SER A 140 -34.06 40.93 20.15
C SER A 140 -33.37 39.58 19.94
N ALA A 141 -32.24 39.61 19.23
CA ALA A 141 -31.44 38.45 18.87
C ALA A 141 -30.31 38.18 19.89
#